data_AF-A0AA44Q9R9-F1
#
_entry.id   AF-A0AA44Q9R9-F1
#
_cell.length_a   1.000
_cell.length_b   1.000
_cell.length_c   1.000
_cell.angle_alpha   90.00
_cell.angle_beta   90.00
_cell.angle_gamma   90.00
#
_symmetry.space_group_name_H-M   'P 1'
#
loop_
_entity.id
_entity.type
_entity.pdbx_description
1 polymer ?
#
loop_
_entity_poly.entity_id
_entity_poly.type
_entity_poly.pdbx_seq_one_letter_code
_entity_poly.pdbx_strand_id
1 'polypeptide(L)'
;MRENTVGSLIWLRLIRFTNQSNQLSNDFLKRFDLTTAQFDVLMQIRIYQPLTQMELAEKVTVTQGGISRMLARLEKEGYIVRKQDWKMKMISLTEKADSILDKALPEQLAFQSSFFEDVLNEEEQETLYKLITRVHKNSEKKELPSE
;
A
#
# COMPACT_ATOMS: atom_id res chain seq x y z
N MET A 1 1.36 26.92 22.71
CA MET A 1 2.41 26.23 21.91
C MET A 1 3.40 25.42 22.79
N ARG A 2 3.03 24.97 24.00
CA ARG A 2 3.97 24.42 25.01
C ARG A 2 3.80 22.91 25.35
N GLU A 3 3.26 22.08 24.45
CA GLU A 3 3.02 20.65 24.75
C GLU A 3 3.41 19.65 23.65
N ASN A 4 4.07 20.10 22.58
CA ASN A 4 4.50 19.17 21.52
C ASN A 4 5.87 18.58 21.86
N THR A 5 5.93 17.27 22.14
CA THR A 5 7.21 16.54 22.16
C THR A 5 7.77 16.40 20.74
N VAL A 6 9.08 16.20 20.59
CA VAL A 6 9.68 15.87 19.28
C VAL A 6 8.98 14.65 18.64
N GLY A 7 8.61 13.65 19.45
CA GLY A 7 7.84 12.49 18.99
C GLY A 7 6.47 12.85 18.40
N SER A 8 5.71 13.74 19.06
CA SER A 8 4.43 14.23 18.53
C SER A 8 4.61 15.04 17.24
N LEU A 9 5.70 15.79 17.11
CA LEU A 9 6.01 16.51 15.89
C LEU A 9 6.33 15.54 14.75
N ILE A 10 7.15 14.52 14.99
CA ILE A 10 7.45 13.45 14.02
C ILE A 10 6.15 12.79 13.55
N TRP A 11 5.27 12.40 14.49
CA TRP A 11 3.96 11.83 14.16
C TRP A 11 3.17 12.72 13.19
N LEU A 12 3.08 14.02 13.48
CA LEU A 12 2.38 14.97 12.59
C LEU A 12 3.03 15.10 11.21
N ARG A 13 4.37 15.00 11.09
CA ARG A 13 5.06 15.04 9.80
C ARG A 13 4.77 13.76 9.00
N LEU A 14 4.83 12.60 9.65
CA LEU A 14 4.52 11.31 9.03
C LEU A 14 3.09 11.29 8.48
N ILE A 15 2.09 11.68 9.28
CA ILE A 15 0.69 11.71 8.83
C ILE A 15 0.50 12.65 7.63
N ARG A 16 1.09 13.85 7.67
CA ARG A 16 1.00 14.81 6.56
C ARG A 16 1.70 14.29 5.30
N PHE A 17 2.88 13.72 5.46
CA PHE A 17 3.62 13.11 4.36
C PHE A 17 2.85 11.95 3.75
N THR A 18 2.33 11.02 4.54
CA THR A 18 1.53 9.87 4.05
C THR A 18 0.29 10.35 3.29
N ASN A 19 -0.44 11.34 3.81
CA ASN A 19 -1.62 11.85 3.12
C ASN A 19 -1.27 12.53 1.79
N GLN A 20 -0.23 13.38 1.78
CA GLN A 20 0.20 14.08 0.58
C GLN A 20 0.76 13.13 -0.49
N SER A 21 1.65 12.22 -0.09
CA SER A 21 2.25 11.21 -0.99
C SER A 21 1.21 10.26 -1.56
N ASN A 22 0.18 9.87 -0.77
CA ASN A 22 -0.92 9.05 -1.27
C ASN A 22 -1.81 9.80 -2.28
N GLN A 23 -2.08 11.09 -2.07
CA GLN A 23 -2.82 11.91 -3.03
C GLN A 23 -2.05 12.03 -4.35
N LEU A 24 -0.76 12.38 -4.27
CA LEU A 24 0.10 12.48 -5.44
C LEU A 24 0.27 11.14 -6.16
N SER A 25 0.39 10.03 -5.43
CA SER A 25 0.43 8.68 -6.01
C SER A 25 -0.88 8.31 -6.70
N ASN A 26 -2.03 8.69 -6.13
CA ASN A 26 -3.32 8.48 -6.77
C ASN A 26 -3.40 9.26 -8.09
N ASP A 27 -2.95 10.51 -8.11
CA ASP A 27 -2.92 11.32 -9.32
C ASP A 27 -1.92 10.79 -10.35
N PHE A 28 -0.77 10.31 -9.90
CA PHE A 28 0.23 9.68 -10.75
C PHE A 28 -0.32 8.43 -11.44
N LEU A 29 -0.97 7.54 -10.68
CA LEU A 29 -1.49 6.26 -11.16
C LEU A 29 -2.69 6.38 -12.10
N LYS A 30 -3.37 7.53 -12.17
CA LYS A 30 -4.45 7.78 -13.14
C LYS A 30 -4.01 7.57 -14.59
N ARG A 31 -2.72 7.78 -14.91
CA ARG A 31 -2.18 7.52 -16.26
C ARG A 31 -2.21 6.03 -16.65
N PHE A 32 -2.36 5.15 -15.67
CA PHE A 32 -2.52 3.71 -15.83
C PHE A 32 -3.95 3.27 -15.52
N ASP A 33 -4.94 4.17 -15.48
CA ASP A 33 -6.33 3.85 -15.11
C ASP A 33 -6.47 3.14 -13.75
N LEU A 34 -5.56 3.42 -12.82
CA LEU A 34 -5.53 2.85 -11.47
C LEU A 34 -5.60 3.94 -10.40
N THR A 35 -6.17 3.57 -9.26
CA THR A 35 -5.98 4.28 -7.98
C THR A 35 -4.87 3.59 -7.17
N THR A 36 -4.26 4.29 -6.22
CA THR A 36 -3.29 3.70 -5.26
C THR A 36 -3.86 2.50 -4.54
N ALA A 37 -5.15 2.54 -4.17
CA ALA A 37 -5.80 1.41 -3.50
C ALA A 37 -6.02 0.20 -4.43
N GLN A 38 -6.37 0.43 -5.70
CA GLN A 38 -6.44 -0.67 -6.68
C GLN A 38 -5.05 -1.25 -6.97
N PHE A 39 -4.05 -0.39 -7.13
CA PHE A 39 -2.67 -0.78 -7.36
C PHE A 39 -2.13 -1.63 -6.20
N ASP A 40 -2.31 -1.21 -4.95
CA ASP A 40 -1.92 -2.00 -3.76
C ASP A 40 -2.59 -3.38 -3.77
N VAL A 41 -3.92 -3.44 -3.94
CA VAL A 41 -4.65 -4.71 -3.98
C VAL A 41 -4.16 -5.63 -5.10
N LEU A 42 -3.93 -5.09 -6.30
CA LEU A 42 -3.44 -5.87 -7.44
C LEU A 42 -2.00 -6.35 -7.21
N MET A 43 -1.15 -5.56 -6.57
CA MET A 43 0.21 -5.96 -6.19
C MET A 43 0.19 -7.07 -5.13
N GLN A 44 -0.66 -6.98 -4.10
CA GLN A 44 -0.79 -8.07 -3.12
C GLN A 44 -1.30 -9.35 -3.78
N ILE A 45 -2.27 -9.26 -4.69
CA ILE A 45 -2.72 -10.44 -5.45
C ILE A 45 -1.56 -10.99 -6.29
N ARG A 46 -0.80 -10.15 -7.01
CA ARG A 46 0.34 -10.58 -7.83
C ARG A 46 1.36 -11.40 -7.04
N ILE A 47 1.67 -10.96 -5.81
CA ILE A 47 2.70 -11.57 -4.96
C ILE A 47 2.21 -12.90 -4.37
N TYR A 48 0.93 -12.97 -3.98
CA TYR A 48 0.41 -14.07 -3.15
C TYR A 48 -0.62 -14.95 -3.85
N GLN A 49 -0.96 -14.70 -5.11
CA GLN A 49 -1.94 -15.50 -5.84
C GLN A 49 -1.50 -16.97 -6.04
N PRO A 50 -2.45 -17.91 -6.08
CA PRO A 50 -3.87 -17.71 -5.77
C PRO A 50 -4.09 -17.57 -4.25
N LEU A 51 -4.96 -16.64 -3.84
CA LEU A 51 -5.32 -16.44 -2.43
C LEU A 51 -6.80 -16.17 -2.22
N THR A 52 -7.27 -16.40 -1.00
CA THR A 52 -8.63 -16.08 -0.56
C THR A 52 -8.78 -14.59 -0.23
N GLN A 53 -10.02 -14.10 -0.19
CA GLN A 53 -10.31 -12.73 0.25
C GLN A 53 -9.86 -12.49 1.71
N MET A 54 -9.89 -13.52 2.56
CA MET A 54 -9.48 -13.42 3.96
C MET A 54 -7.97 -13.19 4.05
N GLU A 55 -7.18 -14.02 3.37
CA GLU A 55 -5.72 -13.84 3.30
C GLU A 55 -5.33 -12.52 2.66
N LEU A 56 -6.08 -12.06 1.65
CA LEU A 56 -5.84 -10.75 1.03
C LEU A 56 -6.11 -9.60 2.02
N ALA A 57 -7.17 -9.68 2.82
CA ALA A 57 -7.53 -8.64 3.78
C ALA A 57 -6.47 -8.44 4.87
N GLU A 58 -5.68 -9.47 5.17
CA GLU A 58 -4.55 -9.40 6.11
C GLU A 58 -3.32 -8.69 5.51
N LYS A 59 -3.28 -8.51 4.19
CA LYS A 59 -2.10 -8.02 3.43
C LYS A 59 -2.27 -6.61 2.88
N VAL A 60 -3.51 -6.15 2.71
CA VAL A 60 -3.80 -4.83 2.15
C VAL A 60 -4.03 -3.79 3.23
N THR A 61 -3.82 -2.52 2.89
CA THR A 61 -4.10 -1.41 3.84
C THR A 61 -5.59 -1.03 3.90
N VAL A 62 -6.45 -1.72 3.15
CA VAL A 62 -7.89 -1.45 3.05
C VAL A 62 -8.67 -2.31 4.07
N THR A 63 -9.70 -1.73 4.69
CA THR A 63 -10.55 -2.47 5.65
C THR A 63 -11.26 -3.67 5.01
N GLN A 64 -11.62 -4.66 5.82
CA GLN A 64 -12.31 -5.88 5.37
C GLN A 64 -13.68 -5.61 4.68
N GLY A 65 -14.39 -4.53 5.05
CA GLY A 65 -15.60 -4.10 4.35
C GLY A 65 -15.30 -3.38 3.01
N GLY A 66 -14.14 -2.75 2.89
CA GLY A 66 -13.66 -2.12 1.67
C GLY A 66 -13.19 -3.13 0.63
N ILE A 67 -12.50 -4.21 1.06
CA ILE A 67 -11.90 -5.17 0.13
C ILE A 67 -12.93 -5.92 -0.71
N SER A 68 -14.09 -6.28 -0.15
CA SER A 68 -15.16 -6.97 -0.89
C SER A 68 -15.67 -6.14 -2.08
N ARG A 69 -15.94 -4.84 -1.84
CA ARG A 69 -16.37 -3.90 -2.88
C ARG A 69 -15.27 -3.66 -3.92
N MET A 70 -14.02 -3.57 -3.47
CA MET A 70 -12.87 -3.42 -4.36
C MET A 70 -12.73 -4.63 -5.30
N LEU A 71 -12.79 -5.85 -4.76
CA LEU A 71 -12.69 -7.06 -5.57
C LEU A 71 -13.81 -7.18 -6.60
N ALA A 72 -15.05 -6.87 -6.22
CA ALA A 72 -16.17 -6.86 -7.17
C ALA A 72 -15.95 -5.87 -8.32
N ARG A 73 -15.37 -4.70 -8.03
CA ARG A 73 -15.02 -3.70 -9.04
C ARG A 73 -13.88 -4.17 -9.93
N LEU A 74 -12.78 -4.66 -9.35
CA LEU A 74 -11.63 -5.16 -10.10
C LEU A 74 -12.00 -6.33 -11.02
N GLU A 75 -12.90 -7.22 -10.58
CA GLU A 75 -13.40 -8.32 -11.41
C GLU A 75 -14.25 -7.78 -12.58
N LYS A 76 -15.14 -6.81 -12.31
CA LYS A 76 -15.94 -6.16 -13.36
C LYS A 76 -15.06 -5.41 -14.37
N GLU A 77 -13.98 -4.79 -13.91
CA GLU A 77 -12.99 -4.11 -14.75
C GLU A 77 -12.07 -5.10 -15.48
N GLY A 78 -12.20 -6.41 -15.21
CA GLY A 78 -11.45 -7.47 -15.88
C GLY A 78 -10.01 -7.57 -15.42
N TYR A 79 -9.67 -7.07 -14.23
CA TYR A 79 -8.32 -7.17 -13.67
C TYR A 79 -8.09 -8.48 -12.92
N ILE A 80 -9.13 -9.02 -12.27
CA ILE A 80 -9.03 -10.26 -11.50
C ILE A 80 -10.05 -11.29 -11.96
N VAL A 81 -9.80 -12.54 -11.59
CA VAL A 81 -10.77 -13.64 -11.68
C VAL A 81 -10.95 -14.26 -10.31
N ARG A 82 -12.21 -14.52 -9.92
CA ARG A 82 -12.53 -15.29 -8.72
C ARG A 82 -13.10 -16.65 -9.10
N LYS A 83 -12.37 -17.72 -8.82
CA LYS A 83 -12.80 -19.11 -9.11
C LYS A 83 -13.11 -19.85 -7.82
N GLN A 84 -14.20 -20.61 -7.83
CA GLN A 84 -14.49 -21.57 -6.77
C GLN A 84 -13.48 -22.72 -6.87
N ASP A 85 -12.73 -22.94 -5.81
CA ASP A 85 -11.88 -24.10 -5.62
C ASP A 85 -12.31 -24.80 -4.33
N TRP A 86 -12.90 -25.98 -4.48
CA TRP A 86 -13.52 -26.73 -3.38
C TRP A 86 -14.58 -25.89 -2.63
N LYS A 87 -14.34 -25.54 -1.36
CA LYS A 87 -15.21 -24.72 -0.52
C LYS A 87 -14.80 -23.24 -0.50
N MET A 88 -13.69 -22.87 -1.12
CA MET A 88 -13.12 -21.53 -1.07
C MET A 88 -13.22 -20.82 -2.43
N LYS A 89 -13.20 -19.48 -2.40
CA LYS A 89 -13.06 -18.65 -3.61
C LYS A 89 -11.65 -18.12 -3.68
N MET A 90 -10.92 -18.55 -4.70
CA MET A 90 -9.55 -18.14 -4.96
C MET A 90 -9.53 -16.97 -5.94
N ILE A 91 -8.66 -16.00 -5.68
CA ILE A 91 -8.47 -14.77 -6.45
C ILE A 91 -7.14 -14.86 -7.18
N SER A 92 -7.15 -14.52 -8.46
CA SER A 92 -5.95 -14.39 -9.29
C SER A 92 -6.08 -13.21 -10.25
N LEU A 93 -4.96 -12.69 -10.71
CA LEU A 93 -4.86 -11.69 -11.75
C LEU A 93 -5.22 -12.28 -13.12
N THR A 94 -5.63 -11.39 -14.00
CA THR A 94 -5.73 -11.64 -15.44
C THR A 94 -4.45 -11.15 -16.13
N GLU A 95 -4.24 -11.59 -17.38
CA GLU A 95 -3.18 -11.03 -18.24
C GLU A 95 -3.30 -9.52 -18.43
N LYS A 96 -4.52 -8.97 -18.41
CA LYS A 96 -4.78 -7.53 -18.44
C LYS A 96 -4.18 -6.84 -17.22
N ALA A 97 -4.35 -7.40 -16.03
CA ALA A 97 -3.77 -6.86 -14.81
C ALA A 97 -2.25 -6.99 -14.79
N ASP A 98 -1.69 -8.13 -15.20
CA ASP A 98 -0.23 -8.28 -15.28
C ASP A 98 0.38 -7.25 -16.23
N SER A 99 -0.20 -7.08 -17.42
CA SER A 99 0.26 -6.11 -18.41
C SER A 99 0.25 -4.66 -17.93
N ILE A 100 -0.74 -4.28 -17.11
CA ILE A 100 -0.82 -2.91 -16.57
C ILE A 100 0.14 -2.72 -15.40
N LEU A 101 0.30 -3.73 -14.55
CA LEU A 101 1.25 -3.70 -13.43
C LEU A 101 2.69 -3.68 -13.93
N ASP A 102 3.03 -4.37 -15.02
CA ASP A 102 4.37 -4.34 -15.61
C ASP A 102 4.79 -2.94 -16.07
N LYS A 103 3.82 -2.10 -16.45
CA LYS A 103 4.04 -0.71 -16.82
C LYS A 103 4.01 0.22 -15.60
N ALA A 104 3.04 0.02 -14.72
CA ALA A 104 2.80 0.92 -13.59
C ALA A 104 3.82 0.76 -12.47
N LEU A 105 4.27 -0.47 -12.18
CA LEU A 105 5.15 -0.76 -11.04
C LEU A 105 6.49 0.00 -11.08
N PRO A 106 7.32 -0.10 -12.14
CA PRO A 106 8.62 0.60 -12.15
C PRO A 106 8.44 2.11 -12.05
N GLU A 107 7.44 2.67 -12.74
CA GLU A 107 7.13 4.09 -12.74
C GLU A 107 6.64 4.59 -11.36
N GLN A 108 5.78 3.80 -10.71
CA GLN A 108 5.28 4.10 -9.37
C GLN A 108 6.39 4.01 -8.32
N LEU A 109 7.29 3.02 -8.43
CA LEU A 109 8.45 2.89 -7.54
C LEU A 109 9.39 4.08 -7.70
N ALA A 110 9.74 4.45 -8.94
CA ALA A 110 10.57 5.63 -9.21
C ALA A 110 9.93 6.91 -8.63
N PHE A 111 8.62 7.11 -8.85
CA PHE A 111 7.90 8.26 -8.31
C PHE A 111 7.88 8.28 -6.78
N GLN A 112 7.70 7.11 -6.13
CA GLN A 112 7.70 7.02 -4.67
C GLN A 112 9.11 7.23 -4.08
N SER A 113 10.14 6.71 -4.72
CA SER A 113 11.53 6.90 -4.31
C SER A 113 11.99 8.36 -4.44
N SER A 114 11.51 9.09 -5.45
CA SER A 114 11.92 10.48 -5.69
C SER A 114 11.60 11.41 -4.51
N PHE A 115 10.54 11.14 -3.74
CA PHE A 115 10.24 11.91 -2.51
C PHE A 115 11.40 11.94 -1.49
N PHE A 116 12.32 10.97 -1.57
CA PHE A 116 13.49 10.85 -0.71
C PHE A 116 14.76 11.15 -1.49
N GLU A 117 14.94 10.57 -2.67
CA GLU A 117 16.16 10.72 -3.49
C GLU A 117 16.40 12.16 -3.95
N ASP A 118 15.34 12.94 -4.16
CA ASP A 118 15.45 14.33 -4.62
C ASP A 118 16.00 15.27 -3.53
N VAL A 119 15.95 14.87 -2.25
CA VAL A 119 16.23 15.75 -1.10
C VAL A 119 17.18 15.15 -0.05
N LEU A 120 17.48 13.85 -0.12
CA LEU A 120 18.35 13.13 0.81
C LEU A 120 19.48 12.41 0.07
N ASN A 121 20.70 12.49 0.59
CA ASN A 121 21.79 11.65 0.12
C ASN A 121 21.67 10.19 0.61
N GLU A 122 22.50 9.28 0.10
CA GLU A 122 22.45 7.84 0.43
C GLU A 122 22.58 7.56 1.94
N GLU A 123 23.48 8.25 2.65
CA GLU A 123 23.67 8.07 4.09
C GLU A 123 22.44 8.53 4.90
N GLU A 124 21.84 9.64 4.51
CA GLU A 124 20.60 10.16 5.11
C GLU A 124 19.42 9.21 4.86
N GLN A 125 19.31 8.66 3.64
CA GLN A 125 18.28 7.66 3.29
C GLN A 125 18.44 6.39 4.12
N GLU A 126 19.65 5.85 4.23
CA GLU A 126 19.92 4.69 5.07
C GLU A 126 19.58 4.94 6.54
N THR A 127 19.92 6.12 7.04
CA THR A 127 19.65 6.50 8.43
C THR A 127 18.15 6.61 8.67
N LEU A 128 17.42 7.27 7.77
CA LEU A 128 15.97 7.39 7.84
C LEU A 128 15.30 6.01 7.80
N TYR A 129 15.72 5.14 6.88
CA TYR A 129 15.20 3.78 6.75
C TYR A 129 15.39 2.98 8.04
N LYS A 130 16.59 3.00 8.63
CA LYS A 130 16.90 2.32 9.90
C LYS A 130 15.99 2.83 11.03
N LEU A 131 15.81 4.14 11.15
CA LEU A 131 14.98 4.76 12.20
C LEU A 131 13.50 4.45 12.03
N ILE A 132 12.94 4.64 10.83
CA ILE A 132 11.52 4.36 10.53
C ILE A 132 11.23 2.87 10.72
N THR A 133 12.13 1.98 10.28
CA THR A 133 11.97 0.53 10.49
C THR A 133 11.85 0.18 11.96
N ARG A 134 12.67 0.79 12.82
CA ARG A 134 12.59 0.55 14.27
C ARG A 134 11.28 1.06 14.86
N VAL A 135 10.80 2.23 14.43
CA VAL A 135 9.50 2.78 14.86
C VAL A 135 8.35 1.89 14.40
N HIS A 136 8.38 1.42 13.15
CA HIS A 136 7.36 0.54 12.58
C HIS A 136 7.26 -0.78 13.35
N LYS A 137 8.39 -1.47 13.56
CA LYS A 137 8.44 -2.71 14.37
C LYS A 137 7.95 -2.51 15.80
N ASN A 138 8.18 -1.32 16.38
CA ASN A 138 7.65 -0.99 17.69
C ASN A 138 6.13 -0.77 17.66
N SER A 139 5.58 -0.16 16.60
CA SER A 139 4.13 0.04 16.47
C SER A 139 3.34 -1.26 16.36
N GLU A 140 3.89 -2.30 15.74
CA GLU A 140 3.25 -3.63 15.64
C GLU A 140 3.08 -4.32 17.01
N LYS A 141 3.90 -3.94 17.99
CA LYS A 141 3.93 -4.54 19.34
C LYS A 141 3.39 -3.59 20.42
N LYS A 142 2.96 -2.39 20.04
CA LYS A 142 2.64 -1.34 21.01
C LYS A 142 1.28 -1.61 21.63
N GLU A 143 1.29 -1.92 22.92
CA GLU A 143 0.05 -2.04 23.70
C GLU A 143 -0.45 -0.67 24.16
N LEU A 144 -1.78 -0.58 24.31
CA LEU A 144 -2.43 0.57 24.93
C LEU A 144 -1.94 0.69 26.38
N PRO A 145 -1.75 1.92 26.90
CA PRO A 145 -1.49 2.10 28.31
C PRO A 145 -2.58 1.40 29.13
N SER A 146 -2.19 0.63 30.15
CA SER A 146 -3.12 0.17 31.17
C SER A 146 -3.76 1.39 31.85
N GLU A 147 -5.07 1.30 32.11
CA GLU A 147 -5.82 2.34 32.84
C GLU A 147 -5.24 2.64 34.23
#